data_AF-A0A936YY69-F1
#
_entry.id   AF-A0A936YY69-F1
#
_cell.length_a   1.000
_cell.length_b   1.000
_cell.length_c   1.000
_cell.angle_alpha   90.00
_cell.angle_beta   90.00
_cell.angle_gamma   90.00
#
_symmetry.space_group_name_H-M   'P 1'
#
loop_
_entity.id
_entity.type
_entity.pdbx_description
1 polymer ?
#
loop_
_entity_poly.entity_id
_entity_poly.type
_entity_poly.pdbx_seq_one_letter_code
_entity_poly.pdbx_strand_id
1 'polypeptide(L)'
;MNTTAHDFVTVDMRGLKATLVARALAGRVSVSVLVRGAVARDLGLSIEDAPYQLKVPSGAASSAASVKLSIRMTLEEVRQLAAGARAAGLSRGAYLAGLVANVPVLSAGGGRAEHIAALMASSAELSTLSRNVHRLTVLLRQANVEPARPYREMLDSLAGDVRRHLELAARVLAELQPRSRGARPTTNSTQ
;
A
#
# COMPACT_ATOMS: atom_id res chain seq x y z
N MET A 1 -22.40 5.40 13.00
CA MET A 1 -21.54 5.66 14.17
C MET A 1 -21.01 7.07 14.05
N ASN A 2 -21.47 7.98 14.90
CA ASN A 2 -21.21 9.42 14.79
C ASN A 2 -19.77 9.72 15.19
N THR A 3 -18.88 9.93 14.22
CA THR A 3 -17.52 10.42 14.49
C THR A 3 -17.61 11.91 14.81
N THR A 4 -17.43 12.27 16.08
CA THR A 4 -17.21 13.67 16.47
C THR A 4 -16.00 14.19 15.68
N ALA A 5 -16.24 15.16 14.79
CA ALA A 5 -15.18 15.82 14.06
C ALA A 5 -14.29 16.55 15.08
N HIS A 6 -13.04 16.09 15.21
CA HIS A 6 -12.06 16.72 16.09
C HIS A 6 -11.22 17.68 15.27
N ASP A 7 -11.19 18.95 15.65
CA ASP A 7 -10.29 19.93 15.08
C ASP A 7 -8.88 19.75 15.67
N PHE A 8 -7.88 19.62 14.79
CA PHE A 8 -6.49 19.43 15.18
C PHE A 8 -5.63 20.58 14.67
N VAL A 9 -4.81 21.13 15.55
CA VAL A 9 -3.78 22.12 15.20
C VAL A 9 -2.41 21.47 15.40
N THR A 10 -1.54 21.56 14.39
CA THR A 10 -0.14 21.12 14.50
C THR A 10 0.74 22.34 14.75
N VAL A 11 1.42 22.35 15.89
CA VAL A 11 2.29 23.45 16.32
C VAL A 11 3.73 22.94 16.42
N ASP A 12 4.67 23.67 15.84
CA ASP A 12 6.10 23.45 16.11
C ASP A 12 6.43 24.01 17.49
N MET A 13 6.81 23.12 18.41
CA MET A 13 7.03 23.47 19.81
C MET A 13 8.40 24.09 20.08
N ARG A 14 9.33 24.12 19.10
CA ARG A 14 10.66 24.77 19.19
C ARG A 14 11.38 24.60 20.54
N GLY A 15 11.38 23.37 21.08
CA GLY A 15 12.03 23.03 22.37
C GLY A 15 11.12 22.97 23.61
N LEU A 16 9.88 23.47 23.54
CA LEU A 16 8.95 23.49 24.68
C LEU A 16 8.36 22.11 25.04
N LYS A 17 8.54 21.09 24.19
CA LYS A 17 7.89 19.78 24.33
C LYS A 17 8.21 19.12 25.68
N ALA A 18 9.48 19.13 26.10
CA ALA A 18 9.91 18.47 27.34
C ALA A 18 9.25 19.11 28.57
N THR A 19 9.30 20.45 28.65
CA THR A 19 8.66 21.22 29.71
C THR A 19 7.15 21.01 29.75
N LEU A 20 6.52 20.91 28.58
CA LEU A 20 5.08 20.73 28.47
C LEU A 20 4.64 19.33 28.91
N VAL A 21 5.42 18.29 28.57
CA VAL A 21 5.22 16.93 29.05
C VAL A 21 5.41 16.85 30.58
N ALA A 22 6.47 17.47 31.11
CA ALA A 22 6.73 17.49 32.56
C ALA A 22 5.59 18.18 33.33
N ARG A 23 5.08 19.30 32.81
CA ARG A 23 3.94 20.01 33.40
C ARG A 23 2.65 19.20 33.35
N ALA A 24 2.39 18.49 32.25
CA ALA A 24 1.23 17.61 32.11
C ALA A 24 1.28 16.45 33.11
N LEU A 25 2.45 15.84 33.31
CA LEU A 25 2.68 14.81 34.31
C LEU A 25 2.46 15.32 35.73
N ALA A 26 3.03 16.48 36.07
CA ALA A 26 2.84 17.10 37.39
C ALA A 26 1.37 17.41 37.69
N GLY A 27 0.61 17.84 36.68
CA GLY A 27 -0.83 18.09 36.78
C GLY A 27 -1.72 16.85 36.62
N ARG A 28 -1.15 15.66 36.40
CA ARG A 28 -1.87 14.40 36.10
C ARG A 28 -2.91 14.53 34.97
N VAL A 29 -2.64 15.38 33.98
CA VAL A 29 -3.49 15.58 32.81
C VAL A 29 -2.73 15.23 31.54
N SER A 30 -3.46 14.98 30.43
CA SER A 30 -2.79 14.81 29.14
C SER A 30 -2.22 16.13 28.64
N VAL A 31 -1.15 16.04 27.83
CA VAL A 31 -0.57 17.19 27.12
C VAL A 31 -1.64 17.94 26.32
N SER A 32 -2.57 17.23 25.66
CA SER A 32 -3.65 17.85 24.89
C SER A 32 -4.63 18.63 25.76
N VAL A 33 -4.97 18.14 26.96
CA VAL A 33 -5.83 18.86 27.92
C VAL A 33 -5.12 20.12 28.39
N LEU A 34 -3.84 20.01 28.74
CA LEU A 34 -3.04 21.14 29.19
C LEU A 34 -2.90 22.22 28.12
N VAL A 35 -2.63 21.84 26.86
CA VAL A 35 -2.53 22.77 25.72
C VAL A 35 -3.88 23.41 25.42
N ARG A 36 -4.97 22.64 25.35
CA ARG A 36 -6.31 23.20 25.09
C ARG A 36 -6.73 24.18 26.19
N GLY A 37 -6.51 23.84 27.46
CA GLY A 37 -6.80 24.75 28.56
C GLY A 37 -5.96 26.03 28.52
N ALA A 38 -4.69 25.95 28.11
CA ALA A 38 -3.85 27.13 27.93
C ALA A 38 -4.34 28.01 26.78
N VAL A 39 -4.64 27.42 25.62
CA VAL A 39 -5.16 28.14 24.45
C VAL A 39 -6.51 28.78 24.76
N ALA A 40 -7.41 28.07 25.46
CA ALA A 40 -8.71 28.63 25.81
C ALA A 40 -8.60 29.81 26.77
N ARG A 41 -7.74 29.73 27.79
CA ARG A 41 -7.48 30.87 28.68
C ARG A 41 -6.94 32.10 27.94
N ASP A 42 -6.01 31.88 27.00
CA ASP A 42 -5.44 32.95 26.17
C ASP A 42 -6.49 33.60 25.26
N LEU A 43 -7.44 32.80 24.76
CA LEU A 43 -8.57 33.26 23.95
C LEU A 43 -9.75 33.78 24.79
N GLY A 44 -9.66 33.82 26.11
CA GLY A 44 -10.75 34.24 27.01
C GLY A 44 -11.95 33.28 27.07
N LEU A 45 -11.76 32.02 26.68
CA LEU A 45 -12.80 30.98 26.67
C LEU A 45 -12.72 30.13 27.95
N SER A 46 -13.81 30.04 28.70
CA SER A 46 -13.95 29.11 29.83
C SER A 46 -14.26 27.71 29.31
N ILE A 47 -13.34 26.77 29.45
CA ILE A 47 -13.60 25.34 29.21
C ILE A 47 -14.07 24.73 30.53
N GLU A 48 -15.34 24.31 30.60
CA GLU A 48 -15.78 23.35 31.62
C GLU A 48 -15.21 21.97 31.28
N ASP A 49 -14.34 21.46 32.15
CA ASP A 49 -13.62 20.20 31.97
C ASP A 49 -14.56 18.99 32.07
N ALA A 50 -15.02 18.48 30.93
CA ALA A 50 -15.54 17.11 30.87
C ALA A 50 -14.35 16.12 30.92
N PRO A 51 -14.30 15.18 31.88
CA PRO A 51 -13.18 14.26 32.03
C PRO A 51 -13.12 13.29 30.85
N TYR A 52 -12.12 13.46 29.99
CA TYR A 52 -11.82 12.52 28.92
C TYR A 52 -11.15 11.27 29.52
N GLN A 53 -11.91 10.20 29.68
CA GLN A 53 -11.37 8.89 30.02
C GLN A 53 -10.37 8.44 28.95
N LEU A 54 -9.14 8.12 29.38
CA LEU A 54 -8.13 7.51 28.53
C LEU A 54 -8.60 6.12 28.12
N LYS A 55 -9.05 5.95 26.88
CA LYS A 55 -9.18 4.63 26.26
C LYS A 55 -7.82 4.26 25.68
N VAL A 56 -7.04 3.51 26.45
CA VAL A 56 -5.81 2.86 25.96
C VAL A 56 -6.22 1.81 24.91
N PRO A 57 -5.80 1.90 23.64
CA PRO A 57 -6.01 0.82 22.69
C PRO A 57 -5.03 -0.31 23.05
N SER A 58 -5.56 -1.38 23.64
CA SER A 58 -4.88 -2.67 23.74
C SER A 58 -4.69 -3.26 22.34
N GLY A 59 -3.55 -3.91 22.13
CA GLY A 59 -2.92 -4.13 20.83
C GLY A 59 -3.52 -5.20 19.92
N ALA A 60 -3.01 -5.23 18.69
CA ALA A 60 -2.80 -6.45 17.90
C ALA A 60 -1.88 -6.15 16.70
N ALA A 61 -0.95 -7.10 16.48
CA ALA A 61 -0.09 -7.32 15.32
C ALA A 61 1.08 -6.35 15.09
N SER A 62 2.27 -6.95 14.96
CA SER A 62 3.58 -6.37 14.66
C SER A 62 3.59 -5.54 13.36
N SER A 63 3.03 -4.34 13.41
CA SER A 63 3.30 -3.30 12.42
C SER A 63 4.65 -2.69 12.79
N ALA A 64 5.64 -2.76 11.89
CA ALA A 64 6.85 -1.96 12.02
C ALA A 64 6.42 -0.54 12.44
N ALA A 65 6.88 -0.09 13.61
CA ALA A 65 6.32 1.05 14.33
C ALA A 65 5.99 2.21 13.38
N SER A 66 4.71 2.44 13.12
CA SER A 66 4.29 3.48 12.19
C SER A 66 4.52 4.85 12.85
N VAL A 67 5.32 5.69 12.21
CA VAL A 67 5.62 7.04 12.70
C VAL A 67 4.66 8.03 12.06
N LYS A 68 4.02 8.88 12.86
CA LYS A 68 3.19 9.98 12.36
C LYS A 68 4.08 11.03 11.69
N LEU A 69 3.87 11.23 10.39
CA LEU A 69 4.58 12.22 9.58
C LEU A 69 3.64 13.42 9.33
N SER A 70 4.10 14.63 9.65
CA SER A 70 3.41 15.88 9.35
C SER A 70 4.12 16.59 8.19
N ILE A 71 3.44 16.74 7.06
CA ILE A 71 3.95 17.39 5.84
C ILE A 71 3.03 18.56 5.50
N ARG A 72 3.60 19.70 5.08
CA ARG A 72 2.84 20.78 4.48
C ARG A 72 2.71 20.51 2.99
N MET A 73 1.48 20.52 2.49
CA MET A 73 1.15 20.32 1.09
C MET A 73 0.12 21.37 0.69
N THR A 74 0.11 21.75 -0.58
CA THR A 74 -0.97 22.57 -1.13
C THR A 74 -2.26 21.76 -1.20
N LEU A 75 -3.40 22.44 -1.31
CA LEU A 75 -4.70 21.76 -1.47
C LEU A 75 -4.74 20.87 -2.71
N GLU A 76 -4.08 21.30 -3.79
CA GLU A 76 -4.00 20.55 -5.04
C GLU A 76 -3.19 19.27 -4.88
N GLU A 77 -2.02 19.33 -4.24
CA GLU A 77 -1.18 18.16 -3.96
C GLU A 77 -1.92 17.13 -3.10
N VAL A 78 -2.68 17.57 -2.09
CA VAL A 78 -3.50 16.67 -1.25
C VAL A 78 -4.61 15.98 -2.07
N ARG A 79 -5.23 16.72 -3.01
CA ARG A 79 -6.24 16.14 -3.92
C ARG A 79 -5.63 15.11 -4.85
N GLN A 80 -4.47 15.42 -5.45
CA GLN A 80 -3.74 14.49 -6.31
C GLN A 80 -3.32 13.23 -5.54
N LEU A 81 -2.78 13.38 -4.32
CA LEU A 81 -2.42 12.26 -3.46
C LEU A 81 -3.65 11.37 -3.14
N ALA A 82 -4.78 11.99 -2.81
CA ALA A 82 -6.01 11.25 -2.51
C ALA A 82 -6.63 10.57 -3.74
N ALA A 83 -6.50 11.17 -4.93
CA ALA A 83 -6.93 10.56 -6.19
C ALA A 83 -6.04 9.36 -6.56
N GLY A 84 -4.71 9.53 -6.53
CA GLY A 84 -3.74 8.46 -6.79
C GLY A 84 -3.87 7.28 -5.84
N ALA A 85 -4.01 7.55 -4.53
CA ALA A 85 -4.22 6.50 -3.53
C ALA A 85 -5.51 5.69 -3.79
N ARG A 86 -6.62 6.38 -4.13
CA ARG A 86 -7.89 5.72 -4.48
C ARG A 86 -7.77 4.88 -5.75
N ALA A 87 -7.17 5.42 -6.80
CA ALA A 87 -6.95 4.70 -8.06
C ALA A 87 -6.09 3.44 -7.85
N ALA A 88 -5.12 3.51 -6.93
CA ALA A 88 -4.28 2.38 -6.56
C ALA A 88 -4.93 1.39 -5.56
N GLY A 89 -6.09 1.73 -4.99
CA GLY A 89 -6.75 0.94 -3.94
C GLY A 89 -5.99 0.92 -2.61
N LEU A 90 -5.21 1.97 -2.32
CA LEU A 90 -4.33 2.06 -1.16
C LEU A 90 -4.76 3.17 -0.18
N SER A 91 -4.31 3.06 1.07
CA SER A 91 -4.38 4.20 2.00
C SER A 91 -3.40 5.30 1.56
N ARG A 92 -3.66 6.56 1.92
CA ARG A 92 -2.77 7.69 1.58
C ARG A 92 -1.33 7.46 2.06
N GLY A 93 -1.17 6.91 3.27
CA GLY A 93 0.14 6.60 3.84
C GLY A 93 0.86 5.46 3.10
N ALA A 94 0.14 4.41 2.72
CA ALA A 94 0.70 3.30 1.94
C ALA A 94 1.08 3.73 0.52
N TYR A 95 0.24 4.57 -0.11
CA TYR A 95 0.52 5.16 -1.41
C TYR A 95 1.76 6.06 -1.36
N LEU A 96 1.87 6.95 -0.37
CA LEU A 96 3.03 7.82 -0.19
C LEU A 96 4.30 7.03 0.14
N ALA A 97 4.22 6.00 1.00
CA ALA A 97 5.35 5.11 1.28
C ALA A 97 5.81 4.36 0.02
N GLY A 98 4.88 3.94 -0.83
CA GLY A 98 5.19 3.31 -2.11
C GLY A 98 5.84 4.26 -3.12
N LEU A 99 5.37 5.52 -3.19
CA LEU A 99 6.03 6.56 -3.99
C LEU A 99 7.47 6.81 -3.51
N VAL A 100 7.69 6.93 -2.19
CA VAL A 100 9.03 7.09 -1.60
C VAL A 100 9.94 5.89 -1.89
N ALA A 101 9.38 4.68 -1.92
CA ALA A 101 10.09 3.46 -2.30
C ALA A 101 10.34 3.34 -3.82
N ASN A 102 9.93 4.34 -4.61
CA ASN A 102 9.99 4.32 -6.07
C ASN A 102 9.34 3.06 -6.67
N VAL A 103 8.18 2.65 -6.15
CA VAL A 103 7.45 1.53 -6.75
C VAL A 103 6.95 1.99 -8.14
N PRO A 104 7.47 1.43 -9.25
CA PRO A 104 7.25 1.97 -10.59
C PRO A 104 5.76 2.11 -10.95
N VAL A 105 4.97 1.14 -10.47
CA VAL A 105 3.52 1.04 -10.70
C VAL A 105 2.69 2.17 -10.08
N LEU A 106 3.24 2.90 -9.11
CA LEU A 106 2.58 4.03 -8.44
C LEU A 106 2.97 5.38 -9.01
N SER A 107 4.14 5.46 -9.67
CA SER A 107 4.71 6.68 -10.24
C SER A 107 4.35 6.88 -11.71
N ALA A 108 4.21 5.78 -12.47
CA ALA A 108 3.75 5.83 -13.86
C ALA A 108 2.23 5.60 -13.88
N GLY A 109 1.46 6.69 -13.91
CA GLY A 109 -0.01 6.72 -13.83
C GLY A 109 -0.81 5.98 -14.93
N GLY A 110 -0.21 4.99 -15.62
CA GLY A 110 -0.88 4.12 -16.60
C GLY A 110 -0.47 2.64 -16.54
N GLY A 111 0.62 2.28 -15.85
CA GLY A 111 1.18 0.92 -15.98
C GLY A 111 0.34 -0.19 -15.34
N ARG A 112 -0.19 0.00 -14.14
CA ARG A 112 -0.77 -1.13 -13.37
C ARG A 112 -1.94 -1.82 -14.05
N ALA A 113 -2.90 -1.03 -14.51
CA ALA A 113 -4.14 -1.53 -15.06
C ALA A 113 -3.87 -2.22 -16.40
N GLU A 114 -2.99 -1.66 -17.23
CA GLU A 114 -2.55 -2.25 -18.49
C GLU A 114 -1.80 -3.57 -18.27
N HIS A 115 -0.89 -3.63 -17.31
CA HIS A 115 -0.16 -4.85 -16.96
C HIS A 115 -1.07 -5.95 -16.40
N ILE A 116 -2.04 -5.60 -15.55
CA ILE A 116 -3.05 -6.54 -15.06
C ILE A 116 -3.93 -7.02 -16.21
N ALA A 117 -4.39 -6.12 -17.09
CA ALA A 117 -5.20 -6.48 -18.24
C ALA A 117 -4.45 -7.42 -19.21
N ALA A 118 -3.17 -7.14 -19.48
CA ALA A 118 -2.31 -8.00 -20.29
C ALA A 118 -2.12 -9.38 -19.65
N LEU A 119 -1.93 -9.45 -18.33
CA LEU A 119 -1.82 -10.72 -17.62
C LEU A 119 -3.14 -11.49 -17.61
N MET A 120 -4.28 -10.81 -17.46
CA MET A 120 -5.61 -11.42 -17.55
C MET A 120 -5.86 -12.01 -18.95
N ALA A 121 -5.54 -11.27 -20.01
CA ALA A 121 -5.66 -11.75 -21.39
C ALA A 121 -4.78 -13.00 -21.61
N SER A 122 -3.52 -12.95 -21.20
CA SER A 122 -2.60 -14.09 -21.33
C SER A 122 -3.04 -15.31 -20.50
N SER A 123 -3.66 -15.10 -19.33
CA SER A 123 -4.23 -16.18 -18.51
C SER A 123 -5.45 -16.83 -19.18
N ALA A 124 -6.27 -16.03 -19.88
CA ALA A 124 -7.41 -16.54 -20.66
C ALA A 124 -6.94 -17.39 -21.86
N GLU A 125 -5.85 -16.98 -22.51
CA GLU A 125 -5.19 -17.76 -23.56
C GLU A 125 -4.68 -19.10 -23.01
N LEU A 126 -3.97 -19.11 -21.89
CA LEU A 126 -3.52 -20.36 -21.24
C LEU A 126 -4.68 -21.27 -20.81
N SER A 127 -5.79 -20.70 -20.33
CA SER A 127 -7.00 -21.47 -19.99
C SER A 127 -7.62 -22.14 -21.22
N THR A 128 -7.59 -21.47 -22.36
CA THR A 128 -8.02 -22.03 -23.65
C THR A 128 -7.08 -23.14 -24.10
N LEU A 129 -5.77 -22.91 -24.00
CA LEU A 129 -4.73 -23.88 -24.32
C LEU A 129 -4.84 -25.16 -23.47
N SER A 130 -5.04 -25.01 -22.16
CA SER A 130 -5.27 -26.11 -21.23
C SER A 130 -6.50 -26.96 -21.61
N ARG A 131 -7.62 -26.30 -21.95
CA ARG A 131 -8.83 -26.99 -22.43
C ARG A 131 -8.59 -27.75 -23.74
N ASN A 132 -7.83 -27.16 -24.66
CA ASN A 132 -7.47 -27.81 -25.92
C ASN A 132 -6.56 -29.04 -25.70
N VAL A 133 -5.56 -28.94 -24.82
CA VAL A 133 -4.69 -30.07 -24.44
C VAL A 133 -5.51 -31.19 -23.77
N HIS A 134 -6.46 -30.83 -22.89
CA HIS A 134 -7.35 -31.81 -22.28
C HIS A 134 -8.22 -32.52 -23.34
N ARG A 135 -8.81 -31.77 -24.26
CA ARG A 135 -9.61 -32.34 -25.36
C ARG A 135 -8.79 -33.24 -26.27
N LEU A 136 -7.56 -32.84 -26.60
CA LEU A 136 -6.63 -33.70 -27.35
C LEU A 136 -6.33 -35.00 -26.57
N THR A 137 -6.07 -34.92 -25.27
CA THR A 137 -5.81 -36.09 -24.43
C THR A 137 -6.98 -37.08 -24.45
N VAL A 138 -8.22 -36.57 -24.45
CA VAL A 138 -9.43 -37.40 -24.58
C VAL A 138 -9.50 -38.06 -25.96
N LEU A 139 -9.26 -37.32 -27.04
CA LEU A 139 -9.28 -37.86 -28.41
C LEU A 139 -8.22 -38.94 -28.63
N LEU A 140 -6.99 -38.71 -28.15
CA LEU A 140 -5.90 -39.69 -28.24
C LEU A 140 -6.20 -40.96 -27.43
N ARG A 141 -6.83 -40.83 -26.25
CA ARG A 141 -7.28 -41.98 -25.46
C ARG A 141 -8.33 -42.84 -26.19
N GLN A 142 -9.14 -42.22 -27.03
CA GLN A 142 -10.15 -42.89 -27.85
C GLN A 142 -9.57 -43.43 -29.17
N ALA A 143 -8.26 -43.33 -29.41
CA ALA A 143 -7.59 -43.64 -30.68
C ALA A 143 -8.17 -42.84 -31.88
N ASN A 144 -8.78 -41.68 -31.62
CA ASN A 144 -9.38 -40.82 -32.63
C ASN A 144 -8.32 -39.86 -33.20
N VAL A 145 -7.58 -40.35 -34.21
CA VAL A 145 -6.45 -39.62 -34.80
C VAL A 145 -6.91 -38.48 -35.73
N GLU A 146 -7.95 -38.69 -36.54
CA GLU A 146 -8.44 -37.66 -37.47
C GLU A 146 -8.89 -36.37 -36.74
N PRO A 147 -9.72 -36.42 -35.68
CA PRO A 147 -10.10 -35.23 -34.92
C PRO A 147 -8.95 -34.60 -34.11
N ALA A 148 -7.86 -35.33 -33.90
CA ALA A 148 -6.68 -34.87 -33.16
C ALA A 148 -5.68 -34.10 -34.05
N ARG A 149 -5.70 -34.31 -35.37
CA ARG A 149 -4.78 -33.65 -36.34
C ARG A 149 -4.71 -32.13 -36.21
N PRO A 150 -5.82 -31.38 -36.01
CA PRO A 150 -5.77 -29.92 -35.91
C PRO A 150 -5.00 -29.38 -34.69
N TYR A 151 -4.78 -30.19 -33.65
CA TYR A 151 -4.06 -29.73 -32.45
C TYR A 151 -2.53 -29.76 -32.61
N ARG A 152 -2.00 -30.28 -33.72
CA ARG A 152 -0.56 -30.42 -33.94
C ARG A 152 0.17 -29.07 -33.96
N GLU A 153 -0.36 -28.11 -34.73
CA GLU A 153 0.23 -26.76 -34.81
C GLU A 153 0.22 -26.05 -33.45
N MET A 154 -0.83 -26.27 -32.64
CA MET A 154 -0.92 -25.75 -31.28
C MET A 154 0.14 -26.38 -30.35
N LEU A 155 0.45 -27.67 -30.52
CA LEU A 155 1.51 -28.32 -29.73
C LEU A 155 2.90 -27.78 -30.08
N ASP A 156 3.12 -27.43 -31.35
CA ASP A 156 4.38 -26.86 -31.80
C ASP A 156 4.64 -25.47 -31.19
N SER A 157 3.58 -24.69 -30.88
CA SER A 157 3.69 -23.37 -30.24
C SER A 157 3.61 -23.40 -28.70
N LEU A 158 3.04 -24.45 -28.11
CA LEU A 158 2.69 -24.57 -26.68
C LEU A 158 3.82 -24.14 -25.72
N ALA A 159 5.03 -24.66 -25.92
CA ALA A 159 6.16 -24.34 -25.05
C ALA A 159 6.57 -22.86 -25.13
N GLY A 160 6.47 -22.27 -26.33
CA GLY A 160 6.72 -20.85 -26.56
C GLY A 160 5.64 -19.97 -25.92
N ASP A 161 4.38 -20.36 -26.01
CA ASP A 161 3.25 -19.64 -25.45
C ASP A 161 3.31 -19.63 -23.90
N VAL A 162 3.64 -20.77 -23.29
CA VAL A 162 3.85 -20.85 -21.83
C VAL A 162 5.05 -19.99 -21.40
N ARG A 163 6.17 -20.02 -22.14
CA ARG A 163 7.34 -19.19 -21.82
C ARG A 163 7.01 -17.70 -21.89
N ARG A 164 6.30 -17.28 -22.93
CA ARG A 164 5.85 -15.89 -23.09
C ARG A 164 4.96 -15.44 -21.94
N HIS A 165 4.04 -16.30 -21.49
CA HIS A 165 3.23 -16.02 -20.31
C HIS A 165 4.07 -15.84 -19.04
N LEU A 166 5.03 -16.75 -18.80
CA LEU A 166 5.92 -16.67 -17.63
C LEU A 166 6.77 -15.41 -17.64
N GLU A 167 7.29 -15.00 -18.80
CA GLU A 167 8.03 -13.74 -18.97
C GLU A 167 7.15 -12.53 -18.67
N LEU A 168 5.91 -12.51 -19.17
CA LEU A 168 4.96 -11.44 -18.90
C LEU A 168 4.65 -11.37 -17.39
N ALA A 169 4.32 -12.50 -16.77
CA ALA A 169 4.05 -12.57 -15.34
C ALA A 169 5.24 -12.11 -14.50
N ALA A 170 6.47 -12.52 -14.85
CA ALA A 170 7.69 -12.09 -14.17
C ALA A 170 7.89 -10.58 -14.23
N ARG A 171 7.66 -9.94 -15.38
CA ARG A 171 7.73 -8.48 -15.52
C ARG A 171 6.69 -7.77 -14.65
N VAL A 172 5.43 -8.22 -14.70
CA VAL A 172 4.36 -7.65 -13.86
C VAL A 172 4.70 -7.77 -12.37
N LEU A 173 5.20 -8.93 -11.93
CA LEU A 173 5.62 -9.11 -10.54
C LEU A 173 6.79 -8.20 -10.15
N ALA A 174 7.78 -8.03 -11.03
CA ALA A 174 8.91 -7.13 -10.79
C ALA A 174 8.49 -5.66 -10.66
N GLU A 175 7.49 -5.22 -11.43
CA GLU A 175 6.95 -3.86 -11.34
C GLU A 175 6.07 -3.63 -10.10
N LEU A 176 5.41 -4.68 -9.62
CA LEU A 176 4.58 -4.64 -8.43
C LEU A 176 5.38 -4.76 -7.14
N GLN A 177 6.59 -5.31 -7.19
CA GLN A 177 7.45 -5.38 -6.01
C GLN A 177 7.88 -3.97 -5.60
N PRO A 178 7.66 -3.57 -4.33
CA PRO A 178 8.37 -2.43 -3.78
C PRO A 178 9.85 -2.73 -3.93
N ARG A 179 10.61 -1.84 -4.58
CA ARG A 179 12.08 -1.98 -4.62
C ARG A 179 12.53 -2.10 -3.18
N SER A 180 12.87 -3.34 -2.81
CA SER A 180 13.22 -3.69 -1.45
C SER A 180 14.27 -2.69 -1.00
N ARG A 181 13.95 -1.99 0.08
CA ARG A 181 14.82 -1.08 0.81
C ARG A 181 16.19 -1.77 0.87
N GLY A 182 17.15 -1.21 0.13
CA GLY A 182 18.42 -1.86 -0.15
C GLY A 182 18.97 -2.53 1.10
N ALA A 183 19.24 -3.83 0.98
CA ALA A 183 20.12 -4.52 1.89
C ALA A 183 21.39 -3.67 1.99
N ARG A 184 21.55 -2.96 3.10
CA ARG A 184 22.78 -2.25 3.42
C ARG A 184 23.82 -3.34 3.60
N PRO A 185 24.88 -3.42 2.79
CA PRO A 185 25.96 -4.35 3.08
C PRO A 185 26.56 -3.87 4.40
N THR A 186 26.43 -4.67 5.45
CA THR A 186 27.26 -4.51 6.65
C THR A 186 28.67 -4.90 6.24
N THR A 187 29.44 -3.93 5.76
CA THR A 187 30.90 -4.04 5.72
C THR A 187 31.37 -3.91 7.17
N ASN A 188 31.46 -5.04 7.86
CA ASN A 188 32.29 -5.16 9.04
C ASN A 188 33.74 -5.14 8.54
N SER A 189 34.44 -4.02 8.74
CA SER A 189 35.89 -3.99 8.66
C SER A 189 36.43 -3.75 10.06
N THR A 190 36.95 -4.84 10.61
CA THR A 190 37.83 -4.91 11.76
C THR A 190 39.16 -4.23 11.42
N GLN A 191 39.55 -3.20 12.17
CA GLN A 191 40.93 -2.93 12.56
C GLN A 191 40.95 -1.95 13.74
#